data_AF-A0A0S6UXF9-F1
#
_entry.id   AF-A0A0S6UXF9-F1
#
_cell.length_a   1.000
_cell.length_b   1.000
_cell.length_c   1.000
_cell.angle_alpha   90.00
_cell.angle_beta   90.00
_cell.angle_gamma   90.00
#
_symmetry.space_group_name_H-M   'P 1'
#
loop_
_entity.id
_entity.type
_entity.pdbx_description
1 polymer ?
#
loop_
_entity_poly.entity_id
_entity_poly.type
_entity_poly.pdbx_seq_one_letter_code
_entity_poly.pdbx_strand_id
1 'polypeptide(L)'
;MTYALPPLNALRAFEAAARHLSFKLAAHELHVTPGAVGQQVKALEARLGVQLFERLHKQLILTEAGQAYLPGISEGFRHIADATSQLKPAGTVLLQVGVHGSYDLRRLDLAAFRSTHAEIGVRMLQPAGLHELVEGKVDVLIARGVSRHPGYRCERIDEGSGAGDWLVAPEGTADCPEIVSFRAWLRALPAAKPLADRRPRLVGGVRS
;
A
#
# COMPACT_ATOMS: atom_id res chain seq x y z
N MET A 1 -20.15 10.62 26.53
CA MET A 1 -18.83 11.18 26.87
C MET A 1 -18.24 11.80 25.61
N THR A 2 -18.05 13.11 25.59
CA THR A 2 -17.54 13.81 24.40
C THR A 2 -16.02 13.71 24.43
N TYR A 3 -15.46 12.82 23.62
CA TYR A 3 -14.00 12.74 23.48
C TYR A 3 -13.50 14.06 22.87
N ALA A 4 -12.68 14.80 23.61
CA ALA A 4 -12.04 16.02 23.12
C ALA A 4 -10.86 15.64 22.21
N LEU A 5 -11.18 15.11 21.03
CA LEU A 5 -10.17 14.68 20.06
C LEU A 5 -9.66 15.90 19.26
N PRO A 6 -8.35 15.99 19.00
CA PRO A 6 -7.85 16.83 17.93
C PRO A 6 -8.48 16.41 16.58
N PRO A 7 -8.49 17.30 15.57
CA PRO A 7 -9.00 16.96 14.25
C PRO A 7 -8.30 15.71 13.69
N LEU A 8 -9.06 14.71 13.25
CA LEU A 8 -8.52 13.45 12.74
C LEU A 8 -7.54 13.65 11.57
N ASN A 9 -7.79 14.64 10.70
CA ASN A 9 -6.87 14.97 9.62
C ASN A 9 -5.50 15.45 10.13
N ALA A 10 -5.48 16.20 11.24
CA ALA A 10 -4.25 16.68 11.85
C ALA A 10 -3.47 15.55 12.51
N LEU A 11 -4.17 14.62 13.17
CA LEU A 11 -3.59 13.38 13.69
C LEU A 11 -3.03 12.50 12.58
N ARG A 12 -3.76 12.37 11.47
CA ARG A 12 -3.33 11.58 10.30
C ARG A 12 -2.10 12.16 9.63
N ALA A 13 -2.04 13.49 9.49
CA ALA A 13 -0.85 14.19 8.98
C ALA A 13 0.37 14.03 9.89
N PHE A 14 0.16 14.12 11.21
CA PHE A 14 1.22 13.87 12.19
C PHE A 14 1.75 12.43 12.09
N GLU A 15 0.87 11.43 12.15
CA GLU A 15 1.26 10.01 12.12
C GLU A 15 2.05 9.67 10.84
N ALA A 16 1.56 10.09 9.67
CA ALA A 16 2.26 9.88 8.40
C ALA A 16 3.61 10.61 8.35
N ALA A 17 3.67 11.87 8.81
CA ALA A 17 4.91 12.64 8.85
C ALA A 17 5.95 12.05 9.82
N ALA A 18 5.48 11.52 10.96
CA ALA A 18 6.30 10.90 11.98
C ALA A 18 6.92 9.59 11.48
N ARG A 19 6.13 8.76 10.80
CA ARG A 19 6.57 7.48 10.22
C ARG A 19 7.60 7.65 9.11
N HIS A 20 7.44 8.67 8.27
CA HIS A 20 8.36 8.95 7.15
C HIS A 20 9.51 9.89 7.50
N LEU A 21 9.46 10.56 8.65
CA LEU A 21 10.36 11.67 9.01
C LEU A 21 10.48 12.69 7.87
N SER A 22 9.38 12.94 7.15
CA SER A 22 9.36 13.76 5.95
C SER A 22 7.95 14.22 5.60
N PHE A 23 7.73 15.53 5.58
CA PHE A 23 6.46 16.11 5.11
C PHE A 23 6.21 15.86 3.63
N LYS A 24 7.26 15.70 2.81
CA LYS A 24 7.09 15.43 1.38
C LYS A 24 6.55 14.02 1.14
N LEU A 25 7.12 13.02 1.83
CA LEU A 25 6.68 11.63 1.70
C LEU A 25 5.28 11.44 2.32
N ALA A 26 5.03 12.04 3.48
CA ALA A 26 3.69 12.01 4.09
C ALA A 26 2.63 12.66 3.19
N ALA A 27 2.96 13.77 2.52
CA ALA A 27 2.04 14.42 1.58
C ALA A 27 1.72 13.53 0.38
N HIS A 28 2.71 12.79 -0.13
CA HIS A 28 2.52 11.82 -1.19
C HIS A 28 1.62 10.65 -0.76
N GLU A 29 1.79 10.13 0.47
CA GLU A 29 0.91 9.08 1.01
C GLU A 29 -0.53 9.57 1.18
N LEU A 30 -0.70 10.81 1.66
CA LEU A 30 -2.00 11.35 2.00
C LEU A 30 -2.72 12.05 0.83
N HIS A 31 -2.13 12.05 -0.38
CA HIS A 31 -2.65 12.73 -1.58
C HIS A 31 -2.92 14.22 -1.38
N VAL A 32 -2.02 14.89 -0.68
CA VAL A 32 -2.11 16.34 -0.40
C VAL A 32 -0.78 17.02 -0.73
N THR A 33 -0.73 18.35 -0.60
CA THR A 33 0.53 19.08 -0.77
C THR A 33 1.39 19.02 0.50
N PRO A 34 2.73 19.07 0.39
CA PRO A 34 3.62 19.16 1.55
C PRO A 34 3.31 20.34 2.49
N GLY A 35 2.84 21.46 1.91
CA GLY A 35 2.38 22.62 2.68
C GLY A 35 1.15 22.31 3.54
N ALA A 36 0.18 21.55 3.00
CA ALA A 36 -1.02 21.15 3.74
C ALA A 36 -0.69 20.23 4.93
N VAL A 37 0.22 19.27 4.75
CA VAL A 37 0.70 18.41 5.85
C VAL A 37 1.36 19.26 6.94
N GLY A 38 2.26 20.16 6.56
CA GLY A 38 2.93 21.05 7.51
C GLY A 38 1.95 21.96 8.28
N GLN A 39 0.91 22.46 7.61
CA GLN A 39 -0.13 23.27 8.25
C GLN A 39 -0.98 22.45 9.23
N GLN A 40 -1.36 21.22 8.85
CA GLN A 40 -2.13 20.32 9.70
C GLN A 40 -1.36 19.92 10.97
N VAL A 41 -0.07 19.61 10.82
CA VAL A 41 0.83 19.33 11.95
C VAL A 41 0.97 20.57 12.85
N LYS A 42 1.23 21.75 12.27
CA LYS A 42 1.33 23.00 13.05
C LYS A 42 0.05 23.31 13.81
N ALA A 43 -1.12 23.06 13.21
CA ALA A 43 -2.41 23.24 13.88
C ALA A 43 -2.60 22.25 15.03
N LEU A 44 -2.13 21.00 14.88
CA LEU A 44 -2.13 20.02 15.96
C LEU A 44 -1.24 20.48 17.12
N GLU A 45 0.00 20.86 16.83
CA GLU A 45 0.96 21.36 17.83
C GLU A 45 0.43 22.58 18.58
N ALA A 46 -0.18 23.53 17.87
CA ALA A 46 -0.80 24.71 18.47
C ALA A 46 -1.95 24.36 19.41
N ARG A 47 -2.75 23.33 19.06
CA ARG A 47 -3.88 22.88 19.88
C ARG A 47 -3.43 22.08 21.10
N LEU A 48 -2.34 21.32 20.99
CA LEU A 48 -1.73 20.59 22.09
C LEU A 48 -0.87 21.49 22.99
N GLY A 49 -0.40 22.63 22.47
CA GLY A 49 0.55 23.51 23.16
C GLY A 49 1.96 22.93 23.22
N VAL A 50 2.27 21.92 22.40
CA VAL A 50 3.53 21.16 22.43
C VAL A 50 4.04 20.97 21.00
N GLN A 51 5.35 21.15 20.80
CA GLN A 51 6.01 20.83 19.53
C GLN A 51 6.22 19.32 19.43
N LEU A 52 5.80 18.72 18.32
CA LEU A 52 5.93 17.30 18.06
C LEU A 52 7.10 17.00 17.11
N PHE A 53 7.52 18.00 16.33
CA PHE A 53 8.67 17.90 15.45
C PHE A 53 9.70 19.01 15.68
N GLU A 54 10.96 18.68 15.43
CA GLU A 54 12.03 19.65 15.26
C GLU A 54 12.51 19.66 13.81
N ARG A 55 12.76 20.86 13.28
CA ARG A 55 13.28 21.06 11.93
C ARG A 55 14.77 21.35 12.01
N LEU A 56 15.56 20.36 11.60
CA LEU A 56 16.98 20.55 11.33
C LEU A 56 17.18 20.93 9.86
N HIS A 57 18.32 21.54 9.52
CA HIS A 57 18.61 22.18 8.24
C HIS A 57 18.27 21.33 6.98
N LYS A 58 18.18 20.00 7.10
CA LYS A 58 17.72 19.06 6.06
C LYS A 58 16.91 17.86 6.58
N GLN A 59 16.52 17.86 7.85
CA GLN A 59 15.91 16.67 8.48
C GLN A 59 14.74 17.08 9.37
N LEU A 60 13.67 16.28 9.32
CA LEU A 60 12.56 16.36 10.25
C LEU A 60 12.77 15.27 11.29
N ILE A 61 12.84 15.64 12.56
CA ILE A 61 12.97 14.69 13.67
C ILE A 61 11.80 14.86 14.63
N LEU A 62 11.43 13.80 15.34
CA LEU A 62 10.42 13.85 16.39
C LEU A 62 11.04 14.37 17.68
N THR A 63 10.32 15.27 18.36
CA THR A 63 10.63 15.62 19.75
C THR A 63 10.37 14.43 20.67
N GLU A 64 10.82 14.49 21.92
CA GLU A 64 10.47 13.49 22.93
C GLU A 64 8.95 13.33 23.08
N ALA A 65 8.21 14.44 23.06
CA ALA A 65 6.75 14.43 23.07
C ALA A 65 6.16 13.77 21.82
N GLY A 66 6.71 14.05 20.63
CA GLY A 66 6.30 13.41 19.38
C GLY A 66 6.54 11.89 19.39
N GLN A 67 7.69 11.45 19.92
CA GLN A 67 8.03 10.04 20.07
C GLN A 67 7.09 9.32 21.05
N ALA A 68 6.75 9.94 22.17
CA ALA A 68 5.82 9.40 23.15
C ALA A 68 4.37 9.37 22.62
N TYR A 69 3.99 10.33 21.78
CA TYR A 69 2.63 10.45 21.26
C TYR A 69 2.32 9.49 20.11
N LEU A 70 3.31 9.21 19.25
CA LEU A 70 3.13 8.41 18.03
C LEU A 70 2.50 7.02 18.27
N PRO A 71 2.97 6.17 19.21
CA PRO A 71 2.43 4.82 19.37
C PRO A 71 0.94 4.81 19.68
N GLY A 72 0.48 5.73 20.53
CA GLY A 72 -0.94 5.84 20.89
C GLY A 72 -1.83 6.26 19.72
N ILE A 73 -1.33 7.15 18.86
CA ILE A 73 -2.07 7.58 17.66
C ILE A 73 -2.10 6.51 16.59
N SER A 74 -0.97 5.84 16.32
CA SER A 74 -0.91 4.73 15.36
C SER A 74 -1.84 3.58 15.79
N GLU A 75 -1.84 3.24 17.08
CA GLU A 75 -2.74 2.20 17.61
C GLU A 75 -4.21 2.59 17.52
N GLY A 76 -4.54 3.86 17.82
CA GLY A 76 -5.90 4.37 17.65
C GLY A 76 -6.39 4.28 16.20
N PHE A 77 -5.54 4.64 15.23
CA PHE A 77 -5.88 4.48 13.82
C PHE A 77 -6.02 3.01 13.40
N ARG A 78 -5.18 2.11 13.93
CA ARG A 78 -5.32 0.67 13.71
C ARG A 78 -6.67 0.16 14.21
N HIS A 79 -7.09 0.52 15.42
CA HIS A 79 -8.40 0.13 15.95
C HIS A 79 -9.57 0.67 15.12
N ILE A 80 -9.47 1.90 14.61
CA ILE A 80 -10.49 2.45 13.69
C ILE A 80 -10.53 1.65 12.39
N ALA A 81 -9.37 1.30 11.83
CA ALA A 81 -9.27 0.50 10.62
C ALA A 81 -9.85 -0.91 10.83
N ASP A 82 -9.54 -1.56 11.95
CA ASP A 82 -10.06 -2.88 12.32
C ASP A 82 -11.57 -2.87 12.55
N ALA A 83 -12.10 -1.87 13.27
CA ALA A 83 -13.55 -1.73 13.45
C ALA A 83 -14.27 -1.49 12.11
N THR A 84 -13.64 -0.74 11.20
CA THR A 84 -14.18 -0.49 9.86
C THR A 84 -14.11 -1.74 8.99
N SER A 85 -13.05 -2.55 9.10
CA SER A 85 -12.93 -3.81 8.37
C SER A 85 -13.95 -4.84 8.84
N GLN A 86 -14.31 -4.86 10.13
CA GLN A 86 -15.37 -5.72 10.67
C GLN A 86 -16.78 -5.37 10.17
N LEU A 87 -17.01 -4.14 9.72
CA LEU A 87 -18.26 -3.75 9.05
C LEU A 87 -18.32 -4.22 7.59
N LYS A 88 -17.21 -4.71 7.01
CA LYS A 88 -17.26 -5.38 5.71
C LYS A 88 -17.97 -6.73 5.94
N PRO A 89 -19.17 -6.94 5.37
CA PRO A 89 -20.00 -8.09 5.70
C PRO A 89 -19.26 -9.41 5.45
N ALA A 90 -19.44 -10.36 6.37
CA ALA A 90 -18.99 -11.74 6.18
C ALA A 90 -19.72 -12.33 4.96
N GLY A 91 -18.99 -12.50 3.87
CA GLY A 91 -19.52 -12.86 2.56
C GLY A 91 -18.95 -11.97 1.46
N THR A 92 -17.79 -12.37 0.94
CA THR A 92 -17.06 -11.75 -0.18
C THR A 92 -16.39 -10.41 0.17
N VAL A 93 -15.33 -10.46 0.97
CA VAL A 93 -14.33 -9.38 0.97
C VAL A 93 -13.77 -9.29 -0.45
N LEU A 94 -14.03 -8.19 -1.15
CA LEU A 94 -13.54 -7.99 -2.50
C LEU A 94 -12.12 -7.43 -2.44
N LEU A 95 -11.12 -8.29 -2.68
CA LEU A 95 -9.73 -7.91 -2.87
C LEU A 95 -9.52 -7.42 -4.31
N GLN A 96 -9.26 -6.12 -4.44
CA GLN A 96 -8.88 -5.47 -5.69
C GLN A 96 -7.38 -5.63 -5.93
N VAL A 97 -7.01 -6.57 -6.80
CA VAL A 97 -5.62 -6.87 -7.13
C VAL A 97 -5.25 -6.14 -8.42
N GLY A 98 -4.38 -5.15 -8.30
CA GLY A 98 -3.75 -4.49 -9.43
C GLY A 98 -2.62 -5.33 -10.01
N VAL A 99 -2.52 -5.38 -11.33
CA VAL A 99 -1.37 -5.99 -12.02
C VAL A 99 -0.77 -4.99 -12.99
N HIS A 100 0.49 -4.63 -12.75
CA HIS A 100 1.22 -3.65 -13.53
C HIS A 100 2.44 -4.27 -14.22
N GLY A 101 2.65 -3.89 -15.49
CA GLY A 101 3.73 -4.40 -16.31
C GLY A 101 3.43 -5.77 -16.95
N SER A 102 4.48 -6.48 -17.34
CA SER A 102 4.39 -7.73 -18.09
C SER A 102 4.36 -8.98 -17.19
N TYR A 103 3.45 -8.99 -16.22
CA TYR A 103 3.15 -10.17 -15.40
C TYR A 103 2.21 -11.12 -16.16
N ASP A 104 2.50 -12.43 -16.15
CA ASP A 104 1.67 -13.42 -16.85
C ASP A 104 0.45 -13.82 -16.02
N LEU A 105 -0.67 -13.13 -16.26
CA LEU A 105 -1.96 -13.39 -15.62
C LEU A 105 -2.46 -14.82 -15.81
N ARG A 106 -2.03 -15.55 -16.85
CA ARG A 106 -2.48 -16.93 -17.12
C ARG A 106 -2.00 -17.92 -16.05
N ARG A 107 -1.01 -17.54 -15.25
CA ARG A 107 -0.53 -18.34 -14.11
C ARG A 107 -1.42 -18.20 -12.88
N LEU A 108 -2.28 -17.18 -12.83
CA LEU A 108 -3.20 -16.94 -11.74
C LEU A 108 -4.45 -17.80 -11.92
N ASP A 109 -4.43 -19.01 -11.37
CA ASP A 109 -5.64 -19.84 -11.28
C ASP A 109 -6.59 -19.31 -10.19
N LEU A 110 -7.27 -18.22 -10.53
CA LEU A 110 -8.23 -17.57 -9.63
C LEU A 110 -9.42 -18.48 -9.30
N ALA A 111 -9.71 -19.49 -10.14
CA ALA A 111 -10.75 -20.47 -9.85
C ALA A 111 -10.32 -21.35 -8.67
N ALA A 112 -9.09 -21.87 -8.70
CA ALA A 112 -8.52 -22.63 -7.59
C ALA A 112 -8.37 -21.80 -6.30
N PHE A 113 -8.02 -20.52 -6.42
CA PHE A 113 -8.01 -19.63 -5.25
C PHE A 113 -9.41 -19.49 -4.64
N ARG A 114 -10.42 -19.18 -5.46
CA ARG A 114 -11.81 -18.97 -5.03
C ARG A 114 -12.45 -20.25 -4.47
N SER A 115 -12.05 -21.43 -4.95
CA SER A 115 -12.54 -22.70 -4.38
C SER A 115 -11.95 -22.99 -3.00
N THR A 116 -10.75 -22.48 -2.72
CA THR A 116 -10.06 -22.67 -1.43
C THR A 116 -10.40 -21.55 -0.43
N HIS A 117 -10.73 -20.35 -0.91
CA HIS A 117 -11.07 -19.16 -0.12
C HIS A 117 -12.39 -18.54 -0.61
N ALA A 118 -13.51 -19.19 -0.33
CA ALA A 118 -14.84 -18.77 -0.79
C ALA A 118 -15.29 -17.42 -0.21
N GLU A 119 -14.69 -17.01 0.91
CA GLU A 119 -14.93 -15.75 1.60
C GLU A 119 -14.25 -14.55 0.94
N ILE A 120 -13.28 -14.77 0.04
CA ILE A 120 -12.49 -13.72 -0.63
C ILE A 120 -12.90 -13.62 -2.10
N GLY A 121 -13.58 -12.54 -2.46
CA GLY A 121 -13.77 -12.16 -3.86
C GLY A 121 -12.50 -11.54 -4.40
N VAL A 122 -11.99 -12.00 -5.54
CA VAL A 122 -10.81 -11.38 -6.19
C VAL A 122 -11.23 -10.68 -7.47
N ARG A 123 -10.93 -9.39 -7.59
CA ARG A 123 -11.08 -8.61 -8.81
C ARG A 123 -9.73 -8.14 -9.31
N MET A 124 -9.39 -8.54 -10.54
CA MET A 124 -8.17 -8.11 -11.20
C MET A 124 -8.38 -6.78 -11.91
N LEU A 125 -7.44 -5.86 -11.74
CA LEU A 125 -7.40 -4.54 -12.37
C LEU A 125 -6.02 -4.34 -13.02
N GLN A 126 -5.95 -3.51 -14.05
CA GLN A 126 -4.69 -3.10 -14.69
C GLN A 126 -4.43 -1.62 -14.40
N PRO A 127 -3.88 -1.28 -13.22
CA PRO A 127 -3.56 0.10 -12.89
C PRO A 127 -2.41 0.62 -13.76
N ALA A 128 -2.38 1.93 -14.00
CA ALA A 128 -1.32 2.61 -14.74
C ALA A 128 0.04 2.61 -14.01
N GLY A 129 0.08 2.25 -12.72
CA GLY A 129 1.31 2.10 -11.95
C GLY A 129 1.09 2.07 -10.44
N LEU A 130 2.19 2.16 -9.68
CA LEU A 130 2.18 2.13 -8.21
C LEU A 130 1.36 3.27 -7.58
N HIS A 131 1.24 4.42 -8.25
CA HIS A 131 0.46 5.55 -7.74
C HIS A 131 -1.01 5.19 -7.50
N GLU A 132 -1.62 4.31 -8.29
CA GLU A 132 -3.01 3.88 -8.07
C GLU A 132 -3.19 2.99 -6.85
N LEU A 133 -2.13 2.25 -6.45
CA LEU A 133 -2.10 1.57 -5.16
C LEU A 133 -2.03 2.60 -4.02
N VAL A 134 -1.21 3.64 -4.18
CA VAL A 134 -1.10 4.71 -3.18
C VAL A 134 -2.43 5.46 -3.03
N GLU A 135 -3.13 5.69 -4.13
CA GLU A 135 -4.49 6.29 -4.18
C GLU A 135 -5.60 5.40 -3.62
N GLY A 136 -5.30 4.12 -3.31
CA GLY A 136 -6.28 3.16 -2.81
C GLY A 136 -7.30 2.69 -3.85
N LYS A 137 -6.99 2.81 -5.16
CA LYS A 137 -7.82 2.25 -6.24
C LYS A 137 -7.73 0.73 -6.33
N VAL A 138 -6.65 0.17 -5.82
CA VAL A 138 -6.40 -1.26 -5.64
C VAL A 138 -5.90 -1.50 -4.22
N ASP A 139 -6.19 -2.66 -3.66
CA ASP A 139 -5.77 -3.03 -2.30
C ASP A 139 -4.33 -3.56 -2.28
N VAL A 140 -3.95 -4.28 -3.34
CA VAL A 140 -2.60 -4.83 -3.54
C VAL A 140 -2.17 -4.68 -4.99
N LEU A 141 -0.87 -4.62 -5.23
CA LEU A 141 -0.30 -4.52 -6.56
C LEU A 141 0.72 -5.63 -6.81
N ILE A 142 0.58 -6.33 -7.93
CA ILE A 142 1.63 -7.17 -8.51
C ILE A 142 2.39 -6.31 -9.52
N ALA A 143 3.67 -6.05 -9.27
CA ALA A 143 4.51 -5.22 -10.12
C ALA A 143 5.95 -5.74 -10.21
N ARG A 144 6.58 -5.54 -11.36
CA ARG A 144 7.99 -5.93 -11.57
C ARG A 144 8.95 -4.88 -11.02
N GLY A 145 10.00 -5.33 -10.33
CA GLY A 145 11.09 -4.46 -9.86
C GLY A 145 10.77 -3.53 -8.68
N VAL A 146 9.61 -3.69 -8.03
CA VAL A 146 9.22 -2.87 -6.87
C VAL A 146 9.66 -3.56 -5.58
N SER A 147 10.97 -3.59 -5.34
CA SER A 147 11.56 -4.29 -4.19
C SER A 147 11.44 -3.54 -2.87
N ARG A 148 11.25 -2.21 -2.91
CA ARG A 148 11.06 -1.38 -1.72
C ARG A 148 10.24 -0.13 -2.05
N HIS A 149 9.25 0.17 -1.22
CA HIS A 149 8.55 1.46 -1.24
C HIS A 149 8.19 1.87 0.20
N PRO A 150 8.49 3.10 0.66
CA PRO A 150 8.18 3.53 2.03
C PRO A 150 6.69 3.42 2.37
N GLY A 151 6.35 2.81 3.51
CA GLY A 151 4.96 2.59 3.96
C GLY A 151 4.25 1.41 3.29
N TYR A 152 4.97 0.59 2.52
CA TYR A 152 4.43 -0.57 1.83
C TYR A 152 5.32 -1.78 2.09
N ARG A 153 4.67 -2.93 2.30
CA ARG A 153 5.33 -4.22 2.33
C ARG A 153 5.52 -4.70 0.88
N CYS A 154 6.79 -4.81 0.47
CA CYS A 154 7.18 -5.35 -0.83
C CYS A 154 7.69 -6.77 -0.65
N GLU A 155 6.96 -7.74 -1.21
CA GLU A 155 7.26 -9.16 -1.05
C GLU A 155 7.44 -9.84 -2.39
N ARG A 156 8.56 -10.54 -2.54
CA ARG A 156 8.89 -11.22 -3.78
C ARG A 156 7.98 -12.44 -4.01
N ILE A 157 7.55 -12.61 -5.26
CA ILE A 157 6.65 -13.68 -5.70
C ILE A 157 7.43 -14.85 -6.30
N ASP A 158 8.48 -14.57 -7.07
CA ASP A 158 9.26 -15.55 -7.82
C ASP A 158 10.69 -15.71 -7.30
N GLU A 159 11.15 -16.96 -7.15
CA GLU A 159 12.54 -17.30 -6.88
C GLU A 159 13.34 -17.32 -8.20
N GLY A 160 13.98 -16.20 -8.56
CA GLY A 160 14.76 -16.10 -9.79
C GLY A 160 15.79 -14.97 -9.76
N SER A 161 16.71 -14.95 -10.73
CA SER A 161 17.67 -13.84 -10.89
C SER A 161 17.10 -12.79 -11.85
N GLY A 162 16.96 -11.53 -11.40
CA GLY A 162 16.38 -10.43 -12.17
C GLY A 162 15.59 -9.43 -11.31
N ALA A 163 14.89 -8.48 -11.94
CA ALA A 163 14.07 -7.48 -11.24
C ALA A 163 12.94 -8.11 -10.40
N GLY A 164 12.48 -9.31 -10.79
CA GLY A 164 11.47 -10.10 -10.07
C GLY A 164 10.08 -9.48 -10.09
N ASP A 165 9.06 -10.31 -9.86
CA ASP A 165 7.69 -9.87 -9.66
C ASP A 165 7.43 -9.77 -8.15
N TRP A 166 6.85 -8.65 -7.72
CA TRP A 166 6.65 -8.31 -6.31
C TRP A 166 5.17 -8.06 -6.04
N LEU A 167 4.69 -8.57 -4.90
CA LEU A 167 3.43 -8.19 -4.30
C LEU A 167 3.68 -7.00 -3.38
N VAL A 168 2.95 -5.92 -3.60
CA VAL A 168 3.08 -4.68 -2.85
C VAL A 168 1.75 -4.38 -2.19
N ALA A 169 1.76 -4.22 -0.87
CA ALA A 169 0.58 -3.89 -0.06
C ALA A 169 0.91 -2.77 0.94
N PRO A 170 -0.03 -1.86 1.27
CA PRO A 170 0.17 -0.89 2.33
C PRO A 170 0.52 -1.57 3.66
N GLU A 171 1.48 -1.04 4.41
CA GLU A 171 1.98 -1.71 5.62
C GLU A 171 0.90 -1.87 6.70
N GLY A 172 -0.07 -0.95 6.75
CA GLY A 172 -1.23 -1.04 7.65
C GLY A 172 -2.27 -2.10 7.27
N THR A 173 -2.25 -2.62 6.03
CA THR A 173 -3.20 -3.65 5.57
C THR A 173 -2.51 -4.95 5.12
N ALA A 174 -1.18 -4.98 5.06
CA ALA A 174 -0.42 -6.14 4.59
C ALA A 174 -0.66 -7.43 5.40
N ASP A 175 -1.14 -7.30 6.64
CA ASP A 175 -1.47 -8.42 7.53
C ASP A 175 -2.98 -8.71 7.62
N CYS A 176 -3.81 -8.05 6.81
CA CYS A 176 -5.23 -8.39 6.68
C CYS A 176 -5.38 -9.83 6.15
N PRO A 177 -6.33 -10.63 6.68
CA PRO A 177 -6.47 -12.05 6.32
C PRO A 177 -6.56 -12.29 4.81
N GLU A 178 -7.29 -11.45 4.08
CA GLU A 178 -7.47 -11.58 2.64
C GLU A 178 -6.16 -11.40 1.86
N ILE A 179 -5.28 -10.49 2.30
CA ILE A 179 -3.98 -10.23 1.68
C ILE A 179 -3.01 -11.36 2.03
N VAL A 180 -3.03 -11.83 3.28
CA VAL A 180 -2.21 -12.96 3.74
C VAL A 180 -2.54 -14.23 2.96
N SER A 181 -3.83 -14.56 2.82
CA SER A 181 -4.31 -15.72 2.06
C SER A 181 -3.94 -15.62 0.58
N PHE A 182 -4.17 -14.45 -0.04
CA PHE A 182 -3.79 -14.23 -1.44
C PHE A 182 -2.28 -14.36 -1.65
N ARG A 183 -1.47 -13.78 -0.77
CA ARG A 183 0.00 -13.87 -0.80
C ARG A 183 0.49 -15.32 -0.67
N ALA A 184 -0.05 -16.07 0.28
CA ALA A 184 0.34 -17.46 0.51
C ALA A 184 0.05 -18.32 -0.73
N TRP A 185 -1.14 -18.14 -1.31
CA TRP A 185 -1.52 -18.79 -2.56
C TRP A 185 -0.60 -18.40 -3.73
N LEU A 186 -0.30 -17.11 -3.88
CA LEU A 186 0.54 -16.58 -4.95
C LEU A 186 1.97 -17.17 -4.92
N ARG A 187 2.53 -17.39 -3.72
CA ARG A 187 3.85 -18.02 -3.53
C ARG A 187 3.84 -19.53 -3.76
N ALA A 188 2.70 -20.19 -3.59
CA ALA A 188 2.54 -21.60 -3.88
C ALA A 188 2.46 -21.90 -5.39
N LEU A 189 2.34 -20.88 -6.24
CA LEU A 189 2.30 -21.05 -7.69
C LEU A 189 3.66 -21.54 -8.22
N PRO A 190 3.68 -22.49 -9.18
CA PRO A 190 4.91 -22.99 -9.77
C PRO A 190 5.67 -21.86 -10.48
N ALA A 191 7.01 -21.88 -10.40
CA ALA A 191 7.89 -20.82 -10.92
C ALA A 191 7.61 -20.45 -12.38
N ALA A 192 7.87 -19.19 -12.73
CA ALA A 192 7.65 -18.68 -14.09
C ALA A 192 8.55 -19.42 -15.08
N LYS A 193 7.96 -20.01 -16.13
CA LYS A 193 8.75 -20.41 -17.30
C LYS A 193 9.17 -19.13 -18.02
N PRO A 194 10.45 -18.95 -18.40
CA PRO A 194 10.88 -17.73 -19.08
C PRO A 194 10.01 -17.51 -20.32
N LEU A 195 9.40 -16.32 -20.38
CA LEU A 195 8.55 -15.93 -21.50
C LEU A 195 9.45 -15.88 -22.75
N ALA A 196 9.41 -16.95 -23.55
CA ALA A 196 10.24 -17.08 -24.74
C ALA A 196 10.08 -15.82 -25.61
N ASP A 197 11.23 -15.24 -25.96
CA ASP A 197 11.43 -14.04 -26.75
C ASP A 197 10.48 -14.00 -27.96
N ARG A 198 9.36 -13.28 -27.82
CA ARG A 198 8.45 -13.00 -28.94
C ARG A 198 9.07 -11.87 -29.75
N ARG A 199 10.02 -12.24 -30.63
CA ARG A 199 10.33 -11.40 -31.79
C ARG A 199 9.01 -11.06 -32.50
N PRO A 200 8.75 -9.79 -32.83
CA PRO A 200 7.57 -9.45 -33.61
C PRO A 200 7.65 -10.21 -34.95
N ARG A 201 6.66 -11.06 -35.22
CA ARG A 201 6.44 -11.59 -36.56
C ARG A 201 6.08 -10.40 -37.44
N LEU A 202 7.05 -9.89 -38.20
CA LEU A 202 6.79 -9.04 -39.35
C LEU A 202 5.95 -9.88 -40.32
N VAL A 203 4.65 -9.58 -40.34
CA VAL A 203 3.71 -10.09 -41.34
C VAL A 203 4.15 -9.52 -42.68
N GLY A 204 4.31 -10.42 -43.65
CA GLY A 204 4.90 -10.11 -44.95
C GLY A 204 4.08 -9.16 -45.81
N GLY A 205 4.82 -8.45 -46.67
CA GLY A 205 4.58 -8.28 -48.10
C GLY A 205 3.25 -7.67 -48.55
N VAL A 206 3.33 -6.46 -49.11
CA VAL A 206 2.54 -6.10 -50.30
C VAL A 206 3.51 -5.61 -51.37
N ARG A 207 3.60 -6.40 -52.44
CA ARG A 207 4.14 -5.97 -53.74
C ARG A 207 3.07 -5.13 -54.43
N SER A 208 3.46 -3.99 -54.99
CA SER A 208 2.86 -3.40 -56.19
C SER A 208 3.95 -2.62 -56.91
#